data_AF-A0AAU4VWN7-F1
#
_entry.id   AF-A0AAU4VWN7-F1
#
_cell.length_a   1.000
_cell.length_b   1.000
_cell.length_c   1.000
_cell.angle_alpha   90.00
_cell.angle_beta   90.00
_cell.angle_gamma   90.00
#
_symmetry.space_group_name_H-M   'P 1'
#
loop_
_entity.id
_entity.type
_entity.pdbx_description
1 polymer ?
#
loop_
_entity_poly.entity_id
_entity_poly.type
_entity_poly.pdbx_seq_one_letter_code
_entity_poly.pdbx_strand_id
1 'polypeptide(L)'
;MRRTLTVAAATAALLLPAGPLPVAEAGSALPPPAQWSATWAAASSAKSSATWSAREAENFWTADRMASAAPMTPAAAPATDPGTGQDFDGIPVVGRMFVMKGGGAYFCTASVVASAGRNLVLSAAHCLLGTDARQVAFVPLYTADNPQPYGMFPVLRTADGRSKVWIDPRYKSLGADKGATLDVAFAQVGPDADGFPVEDVVGGNRLVTGAGYEHAKVSLIGYPASAARPRLCVNRTTKFTSKDPGIPGSFLRIDCTGYPGGTSGGPFLRNYDKESETGEVVGVIGGWKTGGDTADTSYSSYFGADVKKLYEQAVAGAKTG
;
A
#
# COMPACT_ATOMS: atom_id res chain seq x y z
N MET A 1 -50.14 -32.70 -52.43
CA MET A 1 -50.30 -31.92 -53.67
C MET A 1 -50.93 -30.58 -53.33
N ARG A 2 -50.18 -29.49 -53.46
CA ARG A 2 -50.69 -28.13 -53.71
C ARG A 2 -49.49 -27.21 -53.97
N ARG A 3 -49.31 -26.92 -55.26
CA ARG A 3 -48.45 -25.86 -55.78
C ARG A 3 -49.19 -24.54 -55.58
N THR A 4 -48.48 -23.48 -55.20
CA THR A 4 -48.98 -22.11 -55.35
C THR A 4 -47.86 -21.19 -55.78
N LEU A 5 -48.21 -20.38 -56.78
CA LEU A 5 -47.36 -19.54 -57.60
C LEU A 5 -46.94 -18.25 -56.91
N THR A 6 -45.80 -17.78 -57.38
CA THR A 6 -45.17 -16.46 -57.27
C THR A 6 -46.05 -15.28 -57.70
N VAL A 7 -45.89 -14.13 -57.02
CA VAL A 7 -46.09 -12.79 -57.59
C VAL A 7 -44.83 -11.96 -57.31
N ALA A 8 -44.31 -11.37 -58.38
CA ALA A 8 -43.14 -10.49 -58.40
C ALA A 8 -43.55 -9.03 -58.18
N ALA A 9 -42.68 -8.25 -57.55
CA ALA A 9 -42.66 -6.79 -57.68
C ALA A 9 -41.21 -6.33 -57.82
N ALA A 10 -40.94 -5.64 -58.92
CA ALA A 10 -39.65 -5.17 -59.35
C ALA A 10 -39.26 -3.86 -58.66
N THR A 11 -37.98 -3.72 -58.29
CA THR A 11 -37.34 -2.43 -58.04
C THR A 11 -36.06 -2.31 -58.85
N ALA A 12 -35.91 -1.13 -59.43
CA ALA A 12 -34.98 -0.80 -60.50
C ALA A 12 -33.51 -0.76 -60.04
N ALA A 13 -32.65 -1.04 -61.03
CA ALA A 13 -31.21 -1.07 -60.94
C ALA A 13 -30.56 0.32 -60.83
N LEU A 14 -29.42 0.38 -60.14
CA LEU A 14 -28.34 1.32 -60.42
C LEU A 14 -27.02 0.54 -60.40
N LEU A 15 -26.55 0.18 -61.59
CA LEU A 15 -25.24 -0.40 -61.86
C LEU A 15 -24.23 0.75 -62.04
N LEU A 16 -23.16 0.74 -61.25
CA LEU A 16 -21.91 1.43 -61.56
C LEU A 16 -20.82 0.37 -61.77
N PRO A 17 -20.03 0.45 -62.86
CA PRO A 17 -19.07 -0.59 -63.21
C PRO A 17 -17.81 -0.53 -62.35
N ALA A 18 -17.38 -1.72 -61.93
CA ALA A 18 -16.09 -1.99 -61.29
C ALA A 18 -14.96 -1.86 -62.33
N GLY A 19 -13.99 -0.99 -62.05
CA GLY A 19 -12.66 -1.00 -62.67
C GLY A 19 -11.63 -1.64 -61.73
N PRO A 20 -10.63 -2.38 -62.25
CA PRO A 20 -9.66 -3.08 -61.41
C PRO A 20 -8.65 -2.10 -60.82
N LEU A 21 -8.40 -2.20 -59.50
CA LEU A 21 -7.28 -1.52 -58.85
C LEU A 21 -6.02 -2.40 -58.88
N PRO A 22 -4.83 -1.81 -59.08
CA PRO A 22 -3.58 -2.53 -59.29
C PRO A 22 -3.04 -3.13 -57.98
N VAL A 23 -2.46 -4.32 -58.10
CA VAL A 23 -1.63 -4.95 -57.07
C VAL A 23 -0.27 -4.26 -57.08
N ALA A 24 0.10 -3.63 -55.97
CA ALA A 24 1.46 -3.14 -55.73
C ALA A 24 2.13 -4.02 -54.69
N GLU A 25 3.06 -4.87 -55.15
CA GLU A 25 4.12 -5.46 -54.33
C GLU A 25 5.04 -4.35 -53.82
N ALA A 26 5.21 -4.25 -52.51
CA ALA A 26 6.31 -3.53 -51.90
C ALA A 26 6.88 -4.39 -50.78
N GLY A 27 7.95 -5.12 -51.12
CA GLY A 27 8.83 -5.72 -50.14
C GLY A 27 9.48 -4.61 -49.30
N SER A 28 9.51 -4.81 -47.99
CA SER A 28 10.34 -4.05 -47.08
C SER A 28 10.86 -5.02 -46.03
N ALA A 29 12.10 -5.44 -46.24
CA ALA A 29 12.86 -6.24 -45.31
C ALA A 29 12.99 -5.51 -43.97
N LEU A 30 12.78 -6.24 -42.87
CA LEU A 30 13.06 -5.78 -41.51
C LEU A 30 14.56 -5.49 -41.37
N PRO A 31 14.96 -4.36 -40.76
CA PRO A 31 16.37 -4.11 -40.44
C PRO A 31 16.84 -5.04 -39.30
N PRO A 32 18.15 -5.37 -39.23
CA PRO A 32 18.69 -6.29 -38.23
C PRO A 32 18.69 -5.67 -36.80
N PRO A 33 18.69 -6.50 -35.75
CA PRO A 33 18.57 -6.04 -34.37
C PRO A 33 19.94 -5.66 -33.81
N ALA A 34 20.38 -4.42 -34.04
CA ALA A 34 21.57 -3.89 -33.37
C ALA A 34 21.56 -2.35 -33.37
N GLN A 35 20.63 -1.71 -32.64
CA GLN A 35 20.71 -0.27 -32.34
C GLN A 35 19.74 0.25 -31.27
N TRP A 36 18.93 -0.59 -30.63
CA TRP A 36 17.96 -0.17 -29.61
C TRP A 36 18.54 -0.02 -28.19
N SER A 37 19.82 -0.35 -27.98
CA SER A 37 20.45 -0.28 -26.66
C SER A 37 20.94 1.13 -26.27
N ALA A 38 20.91 2.13 -27.16
CA ALA A 38 21.52 3.43 -26.92
C ALA A 38 20.53 4.59 -26.66
N THR A 39 19.22 4.40 -26.87
CA THR A 39 18.22 5.48 -26.75
C THR A 39 17.39 5.45 -25.45
N TRP A 40 17.50 4.40 -24.64
CA TRP A 40 16.88 4.36 -23.29
C TRP A 40 17.86 4.76 -22.18
N ALA A 41 19.16 4.78 -22.47
CA ALA A 41 20.20 5.20 -21.53
C ALA A 41 20.42 6.74 -21.49
N ALA A 42 19.77 7.51 -22.38
CA ALA A 42 20.00 8.95 -22.53
C ALA A 42 18.84 9.83 -22.02
N ALA A 43 17.76 9.25 -21.47
CA ALA A 43 16.70 10.01 -20.79
C ALA A 43 16.90 10.09 -19.26
N SER A 44 17.91 9.41 -18.71
CA SER A 44 18.18 9.31 -17.26
C SER A 44 19.28 10.26 -16.75
N SER A 45 19.71 11.24 -17.54
CA SER A 45 20.67 12.26 -17.10
C SER A 45 20.02 13.64 -16.87
N ALA A 46 18.90 13.65 -16.16
CA ALA A 46 18.48 14.85 -15.44
C ALA A 46 19.19 14.83 -14.07
N LYS A 47 20.15 15.74 -13.88
CA LYS A 47 20.85 15.97 -12.61
C LYS A 47 19.85 16.14 -11.47
N SER A 48 19.61 15.08 -10.69
CA SER A 48 18.85 15.16 -9.44
C SER A 48 19.82 15.23 -8.29
N SER A 49 19.99 16.42 -7.74
CA SER A 49 20.58 16.60 -6.42
C SER A 49 19.70 15.89 -5.38
N ALA A 50 20.28 14.97 -4.62
CA ALA A 50 19.70 14.30 -3.45
C ALA A 50 18.50 13.38 -3.70
N THR A 51 18.66 12.37 -4.54
CA THR A 51 17.73 11.23 -4.56
C THR A 51 17.85 10.43 -3.27
N TRP A 52 16.74 9.86 -2.80
CA TRP A 52 16.75 8.81 -1.79
C TRP A 52 16.42 7.51 -2.53
N SER A 53 17.44 6.94 -3.16
CA SER A 53 17.34 5.73 -4.00
C SER A 53 17.36 4.45 -3.18
N ALA A 54 17.04 3.31 -3.80
CA ALA A 54 17.04 2.01 -3.14
C ALA A 54 18.44 1.67 -2.61
N ARG A 55 19.49 1.90 -3.41
CA ARG A 55 20.87 1.65 -3.00
C ARG A 55 21.32 2.54 -1.82
N GLU A 56 20.91 3.81 -1.82
CA GLU A 56 21.16 4.69 -0.67
C GLU A 56 20.39 4.24 0.57
N ALA A 57 19.15 3.77 0.37
CA ALA A 57 18.34 3.23 1.44
C ALA A 57 18.92 1.94 2.01
N GLU A 58 19.42 1.01 1.20
CA GLU A 58 20.07 -0.22 1.65
C GLU A 58 21.38 0.07 2.41
N ASN A 59 22.20 0.98 1.90
CA ASN A 59 23.44 1.39 2.57
C ASN A 59 23.15 2.09 3.90
N PHE A 60 22.02 2.80 4.00
CA PHE A 60 21.60 3.48 5.22
C PHE A 60 20.87 2.53 6.19
N TRP A 61 19.91 1.73 5.75
CA TRP A 61 19.16 0.77 6.57
C TRP A 61 19.83 -0.59 6.54
N THR A 62 21.02 -0.65 7.14
CA THR A 62 21.72 -1.91 7.38
C THR A 62 20.87 -2.83 8.26
N ALA A 63 21.15 -4.15 8.20
CA ALA A 63 20.51 -5.14 9.07
C ALA A 63 20.58 -4.74 10.54
N ASP A 64 21.76 -4.33 11.03
CA ASP A 64 21.95 -3.88 12.41
C ASP A 64 21.10 -2.66 12.76
N ARG A 65 21.02 -1.67 11.85
CA ARG A 65 20.22 -0.47 12.09
C ARG A 65 18.72 -0.80 12.15
N MET A 66 18.24 -1.64 11.23
CA MET A 66 16.86 -2.12 11.25
C MET A 66 16.55 -2.98 12.48
N ALA A 67 17.47 -3.83 12.92
CA ALA A 67 17.32 -4.64 14.12
C ALA A 67 17.29 -3.78 15.39
N SER A 68 18.05 -2.68 15.42
CA SER A 68 18.07 -1.72 16.53
C SER A 68 16.91 -0.72 16.55
N ALA A 69 16.10 -0.66 15.49
CA ALA A 69 15.02 0.31 15.38
C ALA A 69 13.94 0.06 16.44
N ALA A 70 13.55 1.10 17.16
CA ALA A 70 12.49 1.03 18.15
C ALA A 70 11.10 1.09 17.50
N PRO A 71 10.05 0.52 18.10
CA PRO A 71 8.70 0.79 17.62
C PRO A 71 8.34 2.27 17.79
N MET A 72 7.60 2.86 16.83
CA MET A 72 7.17 4.27 16.90
C MET A 72 6.31 4.55 18.14
N THR A 73 5.48 3.60 18.52
CA THR A 73 4.68 3.62 19.75
C THR A 73 5.25 2.60 20.74
N PRO A 74 5.41 2.92 22.04
CA PRO A 74 5.93 1.97 23.02
C PRO A 74 5.10 0.68 23.11
N ALA A 75 5.76 -0.42 23.47
CA ALA A 75 5.10 -1.70 23.65
C ALA A 75 4.25 -1.75 24.93
N ALA A 76 2.96 -2.05 24.81
CA ALA A 76 2.13 -2.51 25.93
C ALA A 76 2.25 -4.03 26.08
N ALA A 77 2.19 -4.57 27.30
CA ALA A 77 2.21 -6.02 27.50
C ALA A 77 0.87 -6.65 27.07
N PRO A 78 0.88 -7.81 26.39
CA PRO A 78 -0.36 -8.49 26.01
C PRO A 78 -0.91 -9.39 27.12
N ALA A 79 -2.23 -9.60 27.13
CA ALA A 79 -2.92 -10.60 27.93
C ALA A 79 -3.13 -11.92 27.14
N THR A 80 -3.38 -13.01 27.87
CA THR A 80 -3.59 -14.36 27.33
C THR A 80 -5.08 -14.72 27.34
N ASP A 81 -5.73 -14.77 26.17
CA ASP A 81 -7.16 -15.19 25.99
C ASP A 81 -7.52 -15.38 24.49
N PRO A 82 -8.68 -15.98 24.12
CA PRO A 82 -9.09 -16.21 22.73
C PRO A 82 -9.05 -14.94 21.85
N GLY A 83 -8.71 -15.10 20.56
CA GLY A 83 -8.27 -13.96 19.74
C GLY A 83 -6.77 -13.68 19.91
N THR A 84 -5.99 -14.61 20.47
CA THR A 84 -4.54 -14.47 20.56
C THR A 84 -3.91 -14.44 19.18
N GLY A 85 -3.25 -13.35 18.83
CA GLY A 85 -2.40 -13.30 17.66
C GLY A 85 -1.24 -14.29 17.80
N GLN A 86 -0.98 -15.04 16.73
CA GLN A 86 0.10 -16.02 16.67
C GLN A 86 1.19 -15.54 15.73
N ASP A 87 2.43 -15.80 16.10
CA ASP A 87 3.53 -15.58 15.18
C ASP A 87 3.36 -16.52 13.98
N PHE A 88 3.63 -16.00 12.79
CA PHE A 88 3.54 -16.76 11.53
C PHE A 88 4.62 -16.28 10.58
N ASP A 89 4.74 -16.94 9.43
CA ASP A 89 5.83 -16.66 8.48
C ASP A 89 5.60 -15.38 7.65
N GLY A 90 4.46 -14.72 7.82
CA GLY A 90 4.12 -13.47 7.13
C GLY A 90 3.45 -13.68 5.77
N ILE A 91 3.14 -12.56 5.10
CA ILE A 91 2.72 -12.52 3.69
C ILE A 91 3.49 -11.39 3.00
N PRO A 92 3.88 -11.54 1.71
CA PRO A 92 4.81 -10.61 1.07
C PRO A 92 4.34 -9.17 1.06
N VAL A 93 3.03 -8.94 0.92
CA VAL A 93 2.41 -7.62 0.82
C VAL A 93 2.49 -6.80 2.12
N VAL A 94 2.90 -7.38 3.25
CA VAL A 94 3.01 -6.73 4.57
C VAL A 94 4.45 -6.72 5.04
N GLY A 95 4.89 -5.61 5.66
CA GLY A 95 6.28 -5.44 6.05
C GLY A 95 6.48 -4.37 7.11
N ARG A 96 7.75 -4.08 7.41
CA ARG A 96 8.12 -2.97 8.29
C ARG A 96 8.35 -1.69 7.49
N MET A 97 7.88 -0.58 8.02
CA MET A 97 8.16 0.77 7.54
C MET A 97 9.16 1.42 8.50
N PHE A 98 10.41 1.57 8.05
CA PHE A 98 11.48 2.18 8.83
C PHE A 98 11.54 3.68 8.60
N VAL A 99 11.83 4.43 9.65
CA VAL A 99 11.86 5.90 9.64
C VAL A 99 12.88 6.42 10.64
N MET A 100 13.67 7.40 10.23
CA MET A 100 14.45 8.22 11.15
C MET A 100 13.59 9.37 11.66
N LYS A 101 13.55 9.57 12.98
CA LYS A 101 12.79 10.64 13.62
C LYS A 101 13.52 11.13 14.87
N GLY A 102 13.64 12.45 15.06
CA GLY A 102 14.37 13.03 16.20
C GLY A 102 15.80 12.50 16.42
N GLY A 103 16.48 12.05 15.36
CA GLY A 103 17.82 11.42 15.43
C GLY A 103 17.82 9.92 15.80
N GLY A 104 16.68 9.32 16.14
CA GLY A 104 16.53 7.90 16.41
C GLY A 104 15.98 7.11 15.21
N ALA A 105 16.23 5.80 15.20
CA ALA A 105 15.68 4.86 14.23
C ALA A 105 14.41 4.22 14.80
N TYR A 106 13.32 4.30 14.04
CA TYR A 106 12.02 3.74 14.42
C TYR A 106 11.42 2.90 13.31
N PHE A 107 10.42 2.08 13.67
CA PHE A 107 9.60 1.38 12.70
C PHE A 107 8.12 1.32 13.09
N CYS A 108 7.30 1.14 12.06
CA CYS A 108 5.89 0.73 12.12
C CYS A 108 5.68 -0.48 11.20
N THR A 109 4.45 -0.99 11.17
CA THR A 109 3.99 -1.91 10.12
C THR A 109 3.38 -1.12 8.97
N ALA A 110 3.48 -1.66 7.76
CA ALA A 110 2.79 -1.15 6.60
C ALA A 110 2.45 -2.28 5.62
N SER A 111 1.59 -2.00 4.65
CA SER A 111 1.26 -2.94 3.58
C SER A 111 1.13 -2.26 2.23
N VAL A 112 1.47 -2.96 1.16
CA VAL A 112 1.27 -2.45 -0.20
C VAL A 112 -0.22 -2.39 -0.52
N VAL A 113 -0.63 -1.30 -1.18
CA VAL A 113 -1.99 -1.09 -1.66
C VAL A 113 -1.97 -0.92 -3.17
N ALA A 114 -2.83 -1.65 -3.86
CA ALA A 114 -2.93 -1.63 -5.31
C ALA A 114 -3.10 -0.20 -5.81
N SER A 115 -2.38 0.18 -6.86
CA SER A 115 -2.39 1.54 -7.39
C SER A 115 -1.98 1.55 -8.87
N ALA A 116 -2.46 2.53 -9.63
CA ALA A 116 -2.09 2.63 -11.05
C ALA A 116 -0.58 2.81 -11.27
N GLY A 117 0.12 3.42 -10.30
CA GLY A 117 1.57 3.62 -10.33
C GLY A 117 2.37 2.43 -9.78
N ARG A 118 1.69 1.40 -9.24
CA ARG A 118 2.30 0.17 -8.72
C ARG A 118 3.28 0.38 -7.56
N ASN A 119 3.07 1.45 -6.79
CA ASN A 119 4.09 2.02 -5.90
C ASN A 119 3.53 2.71 -4.64
N LEU A 120 2.34 2.31 -4.18
CA LEU A 120 1.77 2.86 -2.95
C LEU A 120 1.83 1.88 -1.78
N VAL A 121 2.24 2.42 -0.63
CA VAL A 121 2.23 1.73 0.66
C VAL A 121 1.29 2.46 1.62
N LEU A 122 0.51 1.68 2.36
CA LEU A 122 -0.48 2.12 3.36
C LEU A 122 0.07 1.86 4.78
N SER A 123 -0.06 2.85 5.65
CA SER A 123 0.28 2.77 7.09
C SER A 123 -0.59 3.75 7.90
N ALA A 124 -0.33 3.86 9.20
CA ALA A 124 -0.98 4.86 10.05
C ALA A 124 -0.33 6.24 9.87
N ALA A 125 -1.11 7.32 10.06
CA ALA A 125 -0.58 8.67 9.92
C ALA A 125 0.46 9.01 10.99
N HIS A 126 0.27 8.58 12.23
CA HIS A 126 1.23 8.83 13.31
C HIS A 126 2.62 8.24 13.03
N CYS A 127 2.72 7.19 12.20
CA CYS A 127 3.98 6.58 11.79
C CYS A 127 4.82 7.46 10.87
N LEU A 128 4.18 8.34 10.09
CA LEU A 128 4.85 9.14 9.06
C LEU A 128 4.66 10.64 9.27
N LEU A 129 4.05 11.03 10.39
CA LEU A 129 3.85 12.42 10.77
C LEU A 129 5.15 13.03 11.29
N GLY A 130 5.44 14.25 10.84
CA GLY A 130 6.55 15.07 11.33
C GLY A 130 7.40 15.60 10.18
N THR A 131 7.90 16.83 10.32
CA THR A 131 8.88 17.39 9.37
C THR A 131 10.26 16.80 9.57
N ASP A 132 10.50 15.97 10.58
CA ASP A 132 11.74 15.29 10.89
C ASP A 132 11.74 13.81 10.47
N ALA A 133 10.59 13.27 10.03
CA ALA A 133 10.51 11.95 9.42
C ALA A 133 11.35 11.94 8.12
N ARG A 134 12.45 11.20 8.15
CA ARG A 134 13.45 11.14 7.08
C ARG A 134 13.94 9.72 6.88
N GLN A 135 14.66 9.51 5.78
CA GLN A 135 15.19 8.20 5.37
C GLN A 135 14.12 7.10 5.49
N VAL A 136 12.92 7.35 4.99
CA VAL A 136 11.80 6.40 5.16
C VAL A 136 11.92 5.29 4.12
N ALA A 137 11.79 4.03 4.54
CA ALA A 137 11.84 2.88 3.63
C ALA A 137 10.88 1.78 4.08
N PHE A 138 10.22 1.15 3.11
CA PHE A 138 9.38 -0.03 3.32
C PHE A 138 10.17 -1.29 2.97
N VAL A 139 10.08 -2.29 3.84
CA VAL A 139 10.71 -3.61 3.64
C VAL A 139 9.64 -4.68 3.78
N PRO A 140 9.15 -5.25 2.65
CA PRO A 140 8.16 -6.31 2.66
C PRO A 140 8.73 -7.60 3.27
N LEU A 141 7.88 -8.31 4.01
CA LEU A 141 8.21 -9.55 4.72
C LEU A 141 9.50 -9.48 5.57
N TYR A 142 9.83 -8.32 6.16
CA TYR A 142 10.99 -8.22 7.05
C TYR A 142 10.99 -9.34 8.11
N THR A 143 12.12 -10.01 8.31
CA THR A 143 12.38 -10.88 9.47
C THR A 143 13.78 -10.60 10.02
N ALA A 144 14.08 -10.96 11.26
CA ALA A 144 15.44 -10.76 11.78
C ALA A 144 16.48 -11.60 11.03
N ASP A 145 16.12 -12.83 10.64
CA ASP A 145 17.03 -13.78 9.99
C ASP A 145 17.21 -13.50 8.49
N ASN A 146 16.16 -13.00 7.84
CA ASN A 146 16.19 -12.49 6.47
C ASN A 146 15.59 -11.09 6.46
N PRO A 147 16.41 -10.03 6.62
CA PRO A 147 15.92 -8.69 6.84
C PRO A 147 15.36 -8.02 5.59
N GLN A 148 15.61 -8.52 4.38
CA GLN A 148 15.11 -7.91 3.13
C GLN A 148 14.79 -8.98 2.07
N PRO A 149 13.87 -9.93 2.33
CA PRO A 149 13.60 -11.05 1.42
C PRO A 149 13.07 -10.61 0.05
N TYR A 150 12.36 -9.48 0.01
CA TYR A 150 11.81 -8.87 -1.20
C TYR A 150 12.42 -7.50 -1.49
N GLY A 151 13.63 -7.24 -0.98
CA GLY A 151 14.32 -5.96 -1.14
C GLY A 151 13.75 -4.83 -0.28
N MET A 152 14.14 -3.61 -0.63
CA MET A 152 13.82 -2.39 0.09
C MET A 152 13.31 -1.29 -0.85
N PHE A 153 12.21 -0.65 -0.46
CA PHE A 153 11.52 0.34 -1.26
C PHE A 153 11.54 1.71 -0.55
N PRO A 154 12.41 2.64 -0.96
CA PRO A 154 12.53 3.95 -0.32
C PRO A 154 11.29 4.82 -0.60
N VAL A 155 10.79 5.56 0.39
CA VAL A 155 9.75 6.57 0.14
C VAL A 155 10.35 7.71 -0.67
N LEU A 156 9.81 7.95 -1.87
CA LEU A 156 10.30 8.98 -2.77
C LEU A 156 10.21 10.37 -2.13
N ARG A 157 11.05 11.28 -2.62
CA ARG A 157 11.02 12.69 -2.22
C ARG A 157 10.64 13.58 -3.38
N THR A 158 9.97 14.68 -3.08
CA THR A 158 9.81 15.80 -4.01
C THR A 158 11.14 16.53 -4.19
N ALA A 159 11.24 17.37 -5.22
CA ALA A 159 12.47 18.13 -5.52
C ALA A 159 12.91 19.06 -4.36
N ASP A 160 11.97 19.50 -3.52
CA ASP A 160 12.24 20.29 -2.31
C ASP A 160 12.57 19.43 -1.07
N GLY A 161 12.79 18.12 -1.26
CA GLY A 161 13.28 17.19 -0.23
C GLY A 161 12.21 16.64 0.72
N ARG A 162 10.91 16.92 0.51
CA ARG A 162 9.83 16.36 1.32
C ARG A 162 9.51 14.93 0.89
N SER A 163 9.27 14.04 1.84
CA SER A 163 8.77 12.69 1.54
C SER A 163 7.41 12.75 0.87
N LYS A 164 7.20 11.95 -0.18
CA LYS A 164 5.93 11.77 -0.88
C LYS A 164 4.98 10.91 -0.03
N VAL A 165 4.46 11.56 1.02
CA VAL A 165 3.53 10.99 1.99
C VAL A 165 2.26 11.85 2.03
N TRP A 166 1.11 11.21 1.93
CA TRP A 166 -0.20 11.81 2.03
C TRP A 166 -0.82 11.46 3.37
N ILE A 167 -1.02 12.49 4.19
CA ILE A 167 -1.72 12.46 5.48
C ILE A 167 -2.76 13.57 5.42
N ASP A 168 -3.98 13.30 5.89
CA ASP A 168 -5.04 14.32 5.95
C ASP A 168 -4.57 15.54 6.77
N PRO A 169 -4.62 16.77 6.22
CA PRO A 169 -4.19 17.96 6.93
C PRO A 169 -4.87 18.18 8.29
N ARG A 170 -6.12 17.71 8.45
CA ARG A 170 -6.84 17.79 9.73
C ARG A 170 -6.21 16.89 10.79
N TYR A 171 -5.63 15.74 10.43
CA TYR A 171 -4.87 14.93 11.38
C TYR A 171 -3.68 15.71 11.94
N LYS A 172 -2.97 16.43 11.06
CA LYS A 172 -1.80 17.24 11.44
C LYS A 172 -2.16 18.39 12.37
N SER A 173 -3.30 19.04 12.15
CA SER A 173 -3.73 20.20 12.95
C SER A 173 -4.46 19.83 14.23
N LEU A 174 -5.22 18.73 14.23
CA LEU A 174 -5.99 18.27 15.40
C LEU A 174 -5.16 17.42 16.37
N GLY A 175 -4.06 16.81 15.88
CA GLY A 175 -3.26 15.86 16.64
C GLY A 175 -3.89 14.47 16.70
N ALA A 176 -3.18 13.53 17.33
CA ALA A 176 -3.53 12.10 17.34
C ALA A 176 -4.90 11.82 17.97
N ASP A 177 -5.27 12.57 19.01
CA ASP A 177 -6.52 12.37 19.75
C ASP A 177 -7.74 12.90 18.97
N LYS A 178 -7.82 14.22 18.78
CA LYS A 178 -8.96 14.84 18.08
C LYS A 178 -9.03 14.46 16.60
N GLY A 179 -7.89 14.11 16.00
CA GLY A 179 -7.76 13.66 14.63
C GLY A 179 -7.89 12.15 14.45
N ALA A 180 -8.11 11.35 15.50
CA ALA A 180 -8.05 9.89 15.46
C ALA A 180 -8.86 9.22 14.32
N THR A 181 -9.93 9.84 13.83
CA THR A 181 -10.69 9.32 12.67
C THR A 181 -9.95 9.40 11.33
N LEU A 182 -8.76 10.00 11.31
CA LEU A 182 -7.96 10.32 10.12
C LEU A 182 -6.51 9.81 10.24
N ASP A 183 -6.25 8.84 11.13
CA ASP A 183 -4.91 8.28 11.38
C ASP A 183 -4.50 7.27 10.30
N VAL A 184 -4.47 7.72 9.05
CA VAL A 184 -4.15 6.93 7.86
C VAL A 184 -3.17 7.71 6.98
N ALA A 185 -2.17 7.01 6.47
CA ALA A 185 -1.21 7.57 5.52
C ALA A 185 -1.00 6.66 4.32
N PHE A 186 -0.78 7.29 3.17
CA PHE A 186 -0.22 6.65 1.99
C PHE A 186 1.17 7.22 1.72
N ALA A 187 2.10 6.39 1.28
CA ALA A 187 3.44 6.78 0.87
C ALA A 187 3.73 6.24 -0.52
N GLN A 188 4.33 7.05 -1.38
CA GLN A 188 4.85 6.61 -2.67
C GLN A 188 6.27 6.12 -2.46
N VAL A 189 6.53 4.87 -2.83
CA VAL A 189 7.88 4.29 -2.80
C VAL A 189 8.50 4.27 -4.20
N GLY A 190 9.83 4.28 -4.24
CA GLY A 190 10.60 4.02 -5.46
C GLY A 190 10.65 2.52 -5.74
N PRO A 191 11.24 2.11 -6.88
CA PRO A 191 11.56 0.71 -7.11
C PRO A 191 12.61 0.20 -6.11
N ASP A 192 12.80 -1.11 -6.07
CA ASP A 192 13.93 -1.74 -5.38
C ASP A 192 15.27 -1.47 -6.10
N ALA A 193 16.36 -2.08 -5.60
CA ALA A 193 17.69 -1.93 -6.19
C ALA A 193 17.83 -2.54 -7.60
N ASP A 194 16.96 -3.48 -7.96
CA ASP A 194 16.91 -4.11 -9.28
C ASP A 194 15.98 -3.36 -10.26
N GLY A 195 15.26 -2.34 -9.78
CA GLY A 195 14.41 -1.47 -10.58
C GLY A 195 12.95 -1.91 -10.66
N PHE A 196 12.52 -2.90 -9.88
CA PHE A 196 11.14 -3.38 -9.88
C PHE A 196 10.23 -2.53 -8.99
N PRO A 197 9.01 -2.18 -9.45
CA PRO A 197 8.00 -1.59 -8.58
C PRO A 197 7.54 -2.57 -7.52
N VAL A 198 7.17 -2.06 -6.35
CA VAL A 198 6.79 -2.90 -5.19
C VAL A 198 5.61 -3.85 -5.49
N GLU A 199 4.61 -3.41 -6.26
CA GLU A 199 3.47 -4.27 -6.60
C GLU A 199 3.83 -5.41 -7.58
N ASP A 200 4.96 -5.30 -8.30
CA ASP A 200 5.48 -6.38 -9.16
C ASP A 200 6.13 -7.48 -8.32
N VAL A 201 6.72 -7.08 -7.19
CA VAL A 201 7.49 -7.97 -6.33
C VAL A 201 6.58 -8.71 -5.35
N VAL A 202 5.60 -8.01 -4.76
CA VAL A 202 4.79 -8.57 -3.65
C VAL A 202 3.27 -8.40 -3.82
N GLY A 203 2.81 -7.90 -4.97
CA GLY A 203 1.40 -7.60 -5.19
C GLY A 203 0.91 -6.37 -4.43
N GLY A 204 -0.41 -6.12 -4.43
CA GLY A 204 -1.01 -4.97 -3.76
C GLY A 204 -2.43 -5.26 -3.27
N ASN A 205 -2.70 -4.97 -2.00
CA ASN A 205 -4.05 -5.15 -1.44
C ASN A 205 -5.03 -4.17 -2.08
N ARG A 206 -6.26 -4.61 -2.33
CA ARG A 206 -7.33 -3.72 -2.76
C ARG A 206 -7.80 -2.86 -1.59
N LEU A 207 -7.69 -1.53 -1.71
CA LEU A 207 -8.30 -0.62 -0.73
C LEU A 207 -9.82 -0.66 -0.84
N VAL A 208 -10.50 -0.94 0.27
CA VAL A 208 -11.97 -0.89 0.32
C VAL A 208 -12.42 0.20 1.28
N THR A 209 -13.21 1.13 0.76
CA THR A 209 -13.81 2.22 1.54
C THR A 209 -15.33 2.06 1.58
N GLY A 210 -15.97 2.57 2.63
CA GLY A 210 -17.43 2.48 2.79
C GLY A 210 -17.95 1.09 3.17
N ALA A 211 -17.08 0.20 3.66
CA ALA A 211 -17.42 -1.21 3.92
C ALA A 211 -18.30 -1.45 5.16
N GLY A 212 -18.58 -0.42 5.95
CA GLY A 212 -19.14 -0.57 7.31
C GLY A 212 -18.08 -1.00 8.32
N TYR A 213 -18.50 -1.20 9.58
CA TYR A 213 -17.60 -1.52 10.70
C TYR A 213 -17.56 -3.01 11.04
N GLU A 214 -18.57 -3.76 10.60
CA GLU A 214 -18.80 -5.14 11.01
C GLU A 214 -18.39 -6.09 9.89
N HIS A 215 -17.38 -6.90 10.18
CA HIS A 215 -16.85 -7.91 9.27
C HIS A 215 -16.68 -9.21 10.04
N ALA A 216 -17.25 -10.31 9.53
CA ALA A 216 -17.26 -11.58 10.24
C ALA A 216 -15.86 -12.23 10.38
N LYS A 217 -14.96 -11.96 9.42
CA LYS A 217 -13.62 -12.54 9.37
C LYS A 217 -12.62 -11.53 8.82
N VAL A 218 -11.73 -11.05 9.69
CA VAL A 218 -10.65 -10.11 9.37
C VAL A 218 -9.35 -10.66 9.93
N SER A 219 -8.35 -10.72 9.07
CA SER A 219 -6.96 -11.04 9.40
C SER A 219 -6.25 -9.73 9.77
N LEU A 220 -5.87 -9.61 11.04
CA LEU A 220 -5.04 -8.53 11.54
C LEU A 220 -3.57 -8.95 11.47
N ILE A 221 -2.74 -8.17 10.79
CA ILE A 221 -1.31 -8.48 10.64
C ILE A 221 -0.49 -7.31 11.16
N GLY A 222 0.52 -7.59 11.99
CA GLY A 222 1.40 -6.57 12.57
C GLY A 222 2.79 -7.12 12.88
N TYR A 223 3.78 -6.24 13.01
CA TYR A 223 5.12 -6.55 13.48
C TYR A 223 5.33 -6.04 14.92
N PRO A 224 5.18 -6.88 15.95
CA PRO A 224 5.52 -6.51 17.32
C PRO A 224 7.02 -6.23 17.48
N ALA A 225 7.39 -5.26 18.32
CA ALA A 225 8.78 -4.94 18.62
C ALA A 225 9.59 -6.08 19.25
N SER A 226 8.94 -6.92 20.06
CA SER A 226 9.58 -8.05 20.74
C SER A 226 9.68 -9.31 19.86
N ALA A 227 9.05 -9.33 18.69
CA ALA A 227 8.92 -10.53 17.87
C ALA A 227 9.85 -10.50 16.65
N ALA A 228 10.51 -11.64 16.40
CA ALA A 228 11.36 -11.86 15.23
C ALA A 228 10.54 -12.03 13.93
N ARG A 229 9.24 -12.30 14.06
CA ARG A 229 8.28 -12.60 12.99
C ARG A 229 7.02 -11.75 13.12
N PRO A 230 6.26 -11.55 12.04
CA PRO A 230 4.96 -10.90 12.13
C PRO A 230 3.96 -11.78 12.88
N ARG A 231 2.89 -11.14 13.33
CA ARG A 231 1.78 -11.79 14.04
C ARG A 231 0.50 -11.71 13.23
N LEU A 232 -0.24 -12.81 13.23
CA LEU A 232 -1.55 -12.96 12.61
C LEU A 232 -2.61 -13.31 13.65
N CYS A 233 -3.74 -12.62 13.59
CA CYS A 233 -4.95 -12.93 14.33
C CYS A 233 -6.12 -12.84 13.36
N VAL A 234 -7.04 -13.80 13.45
CA VAL A 234 -8.28 -13.76 12.67
C VAL A 234 -9.45 -13.62 13.63
N ASN A 235 -10.17 -12.51 13.56
CA ASN A 235 -11.36 -12.28 14.36
C ASN A 235 -12.36 -11.39 13.60
N ARG A 236 -13.53 -11.13 14.19
CA ARG A 236 -14.52 -10.20 13.66
C ARG A 236 -14.21 -8.77 14.07
N THR A 237 -14.62 -7.80 13.25
CA THR A 237 -14.61 -6.38 13.64
C THR A 237 -15.98 -5.94 14.13
N THR A 238 -16.01 -4.96 15.03
CA THR A 238 -17.22 -4.29 15.51
C THR A 238 -17.07 -2.77 15.43
N LYS A 239 -18.19 -2.04 15.50
CA LYS A 239 -18.16 -0.58 15.65
C LYS A 239 -17.88 -0.20 17.08
N PHE A 240 -16.84 0.59 17.31
CA PHE A 240 -16.61 1.28 18.57
C PHE A 240 -16.86 2.77 18.40
N THR A 241 -17.70 3.37 19.25
CA THR A 241 -17.90 4.83 19.29
C THR A 241 -17.30 5.33 20.59
N SER A 242 -16.33 6.24 20.47
CA SER A 242 -15.67 6.81 21.64
C SER A 242 -16.66 7.62 22.47
N LYS A 243 -16.59 7.45 23.80
CA LYS A 243 -17.29 8.28 24.78
C LYS A 243 -16.40 9.40 25.32
N ASP A 244 -15.12 9.40 24.95
CA ASP A 244 -14.16 10.42 25.35
C ASP A 244 -14.32 11.65 24.43
N PRO A 245 -14.70 12.82 24.95
CA PRO A 245 -14.80 14.04 24.15
C PRO A 245 -13.45 14.52 23.60
N GLY A 246 -12.32 14.08 24.17
CA GLY A 246 -10.98 14.36 23.68
C GLY A 246 -10.62 13.56 22.42
N ILE A 247 -11.25 12.40 22.20
CA ILE A 247 -11.01 11.50 21.06
C ILE A 247 -12.36 11.15 20.42
N PRO A 248 -13.02 12.10 19.73
CA PRO A 248 -14.34 11.87 19.17
C PRO A 248 -14.30 10.93 17.95
N GLY A 249 -15.42 10.24 17.72
CA GLY A 249 -15.66 9.48 16.48
C GLY A 249 -15.97 8.01 16.68
N SER A 250 -16.08 7.30 15.55
CA SER A 250 -16.31 5.85 15.50
C SER A 250 -15.21 5.15 14.72
N PHE A 251 -14.82 3.97 15.20
CA PHE A 251 -13.64 3.21 14.79
C PHE A 251 -14.02 1.76 14.53
N LEU A 252 -13.28 1.08 13.66
CA LEU A 252 -13.27 -0.37 13.68
C LEU A 252 -12.56 -0.82 14.95
N ARG A 253 -13.10 -1.83 15.62
CA ARG A 253 -12.49 -2.49 16.76
C ARG A 253 -12.37 -3.98 16.47
N ILE A 254 -11.21 -4.56 16.78
CA ILE A 254 -10.96 -6.00 16.75
C ILE A 254 -10.25 -6.43 18.03
N ASP A 255 -10.79 -7.46 18.68
CA ASP A 255 -10.20 -8.01 19.90
C ASP A 255 -9.19 -9.09 19.50
N CYS A 256 -7.92 -8.70 19.44
CA CYS A 256 -6.80 -9.56 19.08
C CYS A 256 -5.63 -9.29 20.01
N THR A 257 -5.14 -10.31 20.72
CA THR A 257 -4.06 -10.17 21.71
C THR A 257 -2.67 -10.25 21.10
N GLY A 258 -1.72 -9.51 21.70
CA GLY A 258 -0.34 -9.51 21.22
C GLY A 258 -0.02 -8.51 20.12
N TYR A 259 -0.72 -7.38 20.05
CA TYR A 259 -0.43 -6.30 19.11
C TYR A 259 0.14 -5.05 19.83
N PRO A 260 1.36 -5.14 20.40
CA PRO A 260 2.00 -4.01 21.07
C PRO A 260 2.59 -3.02 20.05
N GLY A 261 3.37 -2.06 20.56
CA GLY A 261 4.23 -1.17 19.78
C GLY A 261 4.94 -1.84 18.60
N GLY A 262 4.94 -1.13 17.46
CA GLY A 262 5.49 -1.60 16.18
C GLY A 262 4.40 -2.13 15.22
N THR A 263 3.27 -2.57 15.76
CA THR A 263 2.15 -3.07 14.96
C THR A 263 1.33 -1.96 14.28
N SER A 264 1.45 -0.71 14.74
CA SER A 264 0.86 0.48 14.11
C SER A 264 1.02 0.48 12.59
N GLY A 265 -0.08 0.76 11.88
CA GLY A 265 -0.15 0.69 10.41
C GLY A 265 -0.40 -0.71 9.84
N GLY A 266 -0.41 -1.75 10.69
CA GLY A 266 -0.71 -3.12 10.30
C GLY A 266 -2.12 -3.28 9.71
N PRO A 267 -2.30 -3.99 8.58
CA PRO A 267 -3.56 -3.99 7.87
C PRO A 267 -4.62 -4.90 8.51
N PHE A 268 -5.87 -4.49 8.34
CA PHE A 268 -7.07 -5.28 8.57
C PHE A 268 -7.47 -5.84 7.21
N LEU A 269 -7.15 -7.11 6.94
CA LEU A 269 -7.41 -7.76 5.66
C LEU A 269 -8.66 -8.65 5.74
N ARG A 270 -9.58 -8.49 4.80
CA ARG A 270 -10.66 -9.45 4.54
C ARG A 270 -10.49 -10.05 3.15
N ASN A 271 -11.19 -11.15 2.89
CA ASN A 271 -11.18 -11.80 1.58
C ASN A 271 -9.74 -12.06 1.08
N TYR A 272 -8.85 -12.49 1.98
CA TYR A 272 -7.48 -12.84 1.62
C TYR A 272 -7.50 -14.04 0.67
N ASP A 273 -6.83 -13.88 -0.46
CA ASP A 273 -6.61 -14.92 -1.44
C ASP A 273 -5.17 -15.43 -1.33
N LYS A 274 -5.04 -16.74 -1.17
CA LYS A 274 -3.74 -17.39 -0.99
C LYS A 274 -2.95 -17.48 -2.29
N GLU A 275 -3.63 -17.47 -3.45
CA GLU A 275 -2.95 -17.56 -4.74
C GLU A 275 -2.25 -16.25 -5.10
N SER A 276 -2.94 -15.13 -4.97
CA SER A 276 -2.35 -13.80 -5.17
C SER A 276 -1.58 -13.26 -3.96
N GLU A 277 -1.68 -13.91 -2.80
CA GLU A 277 -1.16 -13.46 -1.51
C GLU A 277 -1.58 -12.02 -1.12
N THR A 278 -2.75 -11.59 -1.61
CA THR A 278 -3.33 -10.27 -1.36
C THR A 278 -4.76 -10.38 -0.85
N GLY A 279 -5.32 -9.28 -0.37
CA GLY A 279 -6.72 -9.22 0.03
C GLY A 279 -7.31 -7.82 -0.08
N GLU A 280 -8.45 -7.64 0.60
CA GLU A 280 -9.11 -6.35 0.72
C GLU A 280 -8.73 -5.70 2.05
N VAL A 281 -8.08 -4.54 2.01
CA VAL A 281 -7.73 -3.79 3.21
C VAL A 281 -8.85 -2.81 3.57
N VAL A 282 -9.39 -2.95 4.78
CA VAL A 282 -10.53 -2.17 5.32
C VAL A 282 -10.14 -1.30 6.53
N GLY A 283 -8.89 -1.36 6.94
CA GLY A 283 -8.35 -0.61 8.07
C GLY A 283 -6.85 -0.83 8.25
N VAL A 284 -6.25 0.01 9.08
CA VAL A 284 -4.90 -0.14 9.65
C VAL A 284 -4.92 0.02 11.16
N ILE A 285 -4.01 -0.62 11.90
CA ILE A 285 -3.84 -0.39 13.35
C ILE A 285 -3.50 1.08 13.57
N GLY A 286 -4.44 1.81 14.15
CA GLY A 286 -4.38 3.26 14.30
C GLY A 286 -5.68 3.84 14.83
N GLY A 287 -5.79 5.15 14.81
CA GLY A 287 -7.02 5.85 15.15
C GLY A 287 -7.21 6.00 16.66
N TRP A 288 -8.27 5.42 17.25
CA TRP A 288 -8.56 5.63 18.67
C TRP A 288 -7.35 5.23 19.52
N LYS A 289 -6.81 6.19 20.28
CA LYS A 289 -5.55 6.05 21.02
C LYS A 289 -4.41 5.45 20.17
N THR A 290 -4.23 5.91 18.94
CA THR A 290 -3.18 5.43 18.01
C THR A 290 -3.22 3.93 17.70
N GLY A 291 -4.38 3.29 17.84
CA GLY A 291 -4.55 1.85 17.60
C GLY A 291 -5.01 1.07 18.82
N GLY A 292 -5.08 1.69 20.00
CA GLY A 292 -5.57 1.08 21.24
C GLY A 292 -4.75 1.52 22.44
N ASP A 293 -5.32 1.40 23.64
CA ASP A 293 -4.59 1.58 24.91
C ASP A 293 -3.92 0.31 25.43
N THR A 294 -4.28 -0.84 24.88
CA THR A 294 -3.72 -2.15 25.26
C THR A 294 -3.28 -2.90 24.01
N ALA A 295 -2.41 -3.88 24.18
CA ALA A 295 -1.98 -4.77 23.10
C ALA A 295 -3.06 -5.81 22.71
N ASP A 296 -4.25 -5.76 23.33
CA ASP A 296 -5.27 -6.81 23.24
C ASP A 296 -6.51 -6.41 22.45
N THR A 297 -6.60 -5.14 22.10
CA THR A 297 -7.67 -4.63 21.27
C THR A 297 -7.09 -3.60 20.33
N SER A 298 -7.17 -3.90 19.04
CA SER A 298 -6.73 -2.99 18.01
C SER A 298 -7.89 -2.20 17.43
N TYR A 299 -7.62 -0.95 17.10
CA TYR A 299 -8.56 -0.04 16.46
C TYR A 299 -8.08 0.37 15.07
N SER A 300 -9.02 0.85 14.26
CA SER A 300 -8.71 1.55 13.02
C SER A 300 -9.62 2.75 12.82
N SER A 301 -9.07 3.83 12.25
CA SER A 301 -9.88 4.86 11.61
C SER A 301 -10.80 4.23 10.56
N TYR A 302 -12.05 4.67 10.50
CA TYR A 302 -12.97 4.16 9.48
C TYR A 302 -12.53 4.59 8.08
N PHE A 303 -12.42 3.62 7.15
CA PHE A 303 -12.11 3.90 5.74
C PHE A 303 -13.35 4.45 5.02
N GLY A 304 -13.74 5.67 5.37
CA GLY A 304 -14.86 6.41 4.77
C GLY A 304 -14.45 7.27 3.58
N ALA A 305 -15.26 8.28 3.29
CA ALA A 305 -15.03 9.22 2.19
C ALA A 305 -13.70 9.98 2.32
N ASP A 306 -13.28 10.29 3.55
CA ASP A 306 -12.02 10.98 3.82
C ASP A 306 -10.81 10.14 3.40
N VAL A 307 -10.77 8.85 3.75
CA VAL A 307 -9.70 7.94 3.35
C VAL A 307 -9.73 7.68 1.84
N LYS A 308 -10.92 7.54 1.24
CA LYS A 308 -11.07 7.43 -0.22
C LYS A 308 -10.43 8.62 -0.93
N LYS A 309 -10.76 9.84 -0.49
CA LYS A 309 -10.20 11.08 -1.03
C LYS A 309 -8.68 11.14 -0.84
N LEU A 310 -8.17 10.74 0.33
CA LEU A 310 -6.73 10.72 0.59
C LEU A 310 -5.99 9.74 -0.33
N TYR A 311 -6.55 8.55 -0.56
CA TYR A 311 -6.01 7.58 -1.50
C TYR A 311 -6.02 8.11 -2.94
N GLU A 312 -7.11 8.75 -3.38
CA GLU A 312 -7.18 9.38 -4.71
C GLU A 312 -6.13 10.47 -4.91
N GLN A 313 -5.87 11.28 -3.87
CA GLN A 313 -4.79 12.26 -3.87
C GLN A 313 -3.41 11.61 -3.98
N ALA A 314 -3.19 10.50 -3.27
CA ALA A 314 -1.95 9.73 -3.34
C ALA A 314 -1.74 9.14 -4.74
N VAL A 315 -2.77 8.51 -5.32
CA VAL A 315 -2.73 7.96 -6.68
C VAL A 315 -2.48 9.05 -7.71
N ALA A 316 -3.13 10.21 -7.59
CA ALA A 316 -2.93 11.33 -8.51
C ALA A 316 -1.51 11.90 -8.41
N GLY A 317 -1.01 12.15 -7.19
CA GLY A 317 0.33 12.69 -6.98
C GLY A 317 1.47 11.71 -7.25
N ALA A 318 1.20 10.41 -7.22
CA ALA A 318 2.18 9.37 -7.56
C ALA A 318 2.44 9.28 -9.08
N LYS A 319 1.45 9.63 -9.92
CA LYS A 319 1.57 9.63 -11.38
C LYS A 319 2.41 10.77 -11.95
N THR A 320 2.56 11.87 -11.21
CA THR A 320 3.25 13.09 -11.67
C THR A 320 4.75 13.07 -11.33
N GLY A 321 5.38 11.90 -11.32
CA GLY A 321 6.77 11.67 -10.92
C GLY A 321 7.62 11.16 -12.05
#